data_AF-A0AAD7MDV5-F1
#
_entry.id   AF-A0AAD7MDV5-F1
#
_cell.length_a   1.000
_cell.length_b   1.000
_cell.length_c   1.000
_cell.angle_alpha   90.00
_cell.angle_beta   90.00
_cell.angle_gamma   90.00
#
_symmetry.space_group_name_H-M   'P 1'
#
loop_
_entity.id
_entity.type
_entity.pdbx_description
1 polymer ?
#
loop_
_entity_poly.entity_id
_entity_poly.type
_entity_poly.pdbx_seq_one_letter_code
_entity_poly.pdbx_strand_id
1 'polypeptide(L)'
;MNEVIERPSSPATAIPPLAHTISTDAPNNPVLHPSSEASGLQKSLDALEAQTQSLRQALLAKNQECKATGATYGRHFKGYEAWFTADQARLAANEHGYVAIPSLPITPAKVVLFLNYEMTRPQKRKLSDGSESTSTCGHEHAKQVVSALEQYRSNHAHEYRGVPEAQVNLRSDSRIRLLESSFKANEPERIKKAHALKAVGTRADTYDDSQLTNLATTGLKTRGPTAIWRAMRDRAMLLTSTSTAFRGDSSRSLLWSDMYCCDVPMNAKGRGEKIRALTLIADSSKVNTTGHVDEHGAFRHLCVELCPIGALALLFFAHFHIINSLVPNFTIDFDDPEYGQYGRREWYELFTFSTSKDCKREMQYASEWLS
;
A
#
# COMPACT_ATOMS: atom_id res chain seq x y z
N MET A 1 15.53 -30.70 -24.37
CA MET A 1 15.37 -30.42 -25.80
C MET A 1 14.86 -29.00 -25.90
N ASN A 2 15.70 -28.08 -26.35
CA ASN A 2 15.40 -26.64 -26.41
C ASN A 2 14.80 -26.33 -27.78
N GLU A 3 13.55 -25.90 -27.84
CA GLU A 3 12.95 -25.32 -29.05
C GLU A 3 13.16 -23.79 -29.05
N VAL A 4 13.80 -23.34 -30.13
CA VAL A 4 14.06 -21.95 -30.47
C VAL A 4 12.85 -21.45 -31.26
N ILE A 5 12.20 -20.39 -30.77
CA ILE A 5 11.11 -19.72 -31.50
C ILE A 5 11.73 -18.68 -32.44
N GLU A 6 11.74 -18.97 -33.74
CA GLU A 6 12.11 -18.04 -34.81
C GLU A 6 11.04 -16.93 -34.97
N ARG A 7 11.50 -15.68 -35.15
CA ARG A 7 10.64 -14.53 -35.49
C ARG A 7 10.66 -14.31 -37.02
N PRO A 8 9.52 -14.07 -37.68
CA PRO A 8 9.48 -13.79 -39.11
C PRO A 8 9.92 -12.35 -39.42
N SER A 9 10.73 -12.23 -40.47
CA SER A 9 11.23 -11.00 -41.09
C SER A 9 10.15 -10.29 -41.94
N SER A 10 9.94 -8.99 -41.72
CA SER A 10 9.11 -8.14 -42.59
C SER A 10 9.86 -7.73 -43.88
N PRO A 11 9.16 -7.61 -45.02
CA PRO A 11 9.77 -7.33 -46.32
C PRO A 11 10.09 -5.85 -46.52
N ALA A 12 11.20 -5.59 -47.21
CA ALA A 12 11.66 -4.28 -47.64
C ALA A 12 10.79 -3.75 -48.78
N THR A 13 10.23 -2.54 -48.61
CA THR A 13 9.51 -1.83 -49.66
C THR A 13 10.50 -1.05 -50.53
N ALA A 14 10.53 -1.37 -51.83
CA ALA A 14 11.34 -0.72 -52.84
C ALA A 14 10.87 0.72 -53.13
N ILE A 15 11.83 1.64 -53.26
CA ILE A 15 11.62 3.03 -53.71
C ILE A 15 11.94 3.10 -55.21
N PRO A 16 11.08 3.67 -56.08
CA PRO A 16 11.39 3.86 -57.49
C PRO A 16 12.25 5.14 -57.72
N PRO A 17 13.07 5.19 -58.78
CA PRO A 17 13.96 6.33 -59.03
C PRO A 17 13.20 7.45 -59.77
N LEU A 18 13.36 8.68 -59.29
CA LEU A 18 12.91 9.87 -60.01
C LEU A 18 14.10 10.50 -60.75
N ALA A 19 13.89 10.66 -62.06
CA ALA A 19 14.86 11.10 -63.04
C ALA A 19 15.38 12.52 -62.77
N HIS A 20 16.68 12.70 -63.00
CA HIS A 20 17.32 14.00 -63.08
C HIS A 20 16.88 14.74 -64.35
N THR A 21 16.35 15.95 -64.17
CA THR A 21 16.37 16.99 -65.20
C THR A 21 17.07 18.21 -64.61
N ILE A 22 18.26 18.48 -65.13
CA ILE A 22 19.04 19.68 -64.86
C ILE A 22 18.34 20.82 -65.60
N SER A 23 17.86 21.81 -64.85
CA SER A 23 17.54 23.13 -65.40
C SER A 23 18.40 24.14 -64.66
N THR A 24 19.41 24.63 -65.37
CA THR A 24 20.23 25.79 -65.01
C THR A 24 19.38 27.05 -65.10
N ASP A 25 19.04 27.64 -63.97
CA ASP A 25 18.74 29.06 -63.88
C ASP A 25 19.05 29.53 -62.45
N ALA A 26 20.15 30.27 -62.33
CA ALA A 26 20.44 31.04 -61.13
C ALA A 26 19.54 32.28 -61.11
N PRO A 27 18.96 32.60 -59.95
CA PRO A 27 19.08 33.98 -59.51
C PRO A 27 19.44 34.09 -58.03
N ASN A 28 20.43 34.94 -57.77
CA ASN A 28 20.65 35.73 -56.56
C ASN A 28 20.37 35.06 -55.21
N ASN A 29 21.45 34.66 -54.54
CA ASN A 29 21.49 34.52 -53.09
C ASN A 29 21.00 35.81 -52.41
N PRO A 30 19.87 35.81 -51.67
CA PRO A 30 19.69 36.78 -50.62
C PRO A 30 20.66 36.40 -49.51
N VAL A 31 21.46 37.36 -49.06
CA VAL A 31 22.26 37.26 -47.85
C VAL A 31 21.32 36.88 -46.70
N LEU A 32 21.39 35.62 -46.28
CA LEU A 32 20.67 35.08 -45.13
C LEU A 32 21.24 35.75 -43.87
N HIS A 33 20.45 36.66 -43.29
CA HIS A 33 20.72 37.20 -41.97
C HIS A 33 20.60 36.06 -40.93
N PRO A 34 21.68 35.71 -40.21
CA PRO A 34 21.71 34.56 -39.28
C PRO A 34 20.83 34.70 -38.03
N SER A 35 20.13 35.83 -37.86
CA SER A 35 19.31 36.13 -36.70
C SER A 35 17.86 35.61 -36.78
N SER A 36 17.34 35.31 -37.97
CA SER A 36 15.94 34.86 -38.15
C SER A 36 15.77 33.34 -37.97
N GLU A 37 16.71 32.55 -38.50
CA GLU A 37 16.67 31.07 -38.42
C GLU A 37 16.88 30.55 -37.00
N ALA A 38 17.74 31.19 -36.21
CA ALA A 38 17.95 30.86 -34.80
C ALA A 38 16.67 31.07 -33.95
N SER A 39 15.86 32.08 -34.29
CA SER A 39 14.57 32.32 -33.63
C SER A 39 13.50 31.30 -34.04
N GLY A 40 13.49 30.88 -35.31
CA GLY A 40 12.60 29.83 -35.81
C GLY A 40 12.89 28.47 -35.18
N LEU A 41 14.17 28.08 -35.11
CA LEU A 41 14.61 26.83 -34.49
C LEU A 41 14.27 26.78 -32.99
N GLN A 42 14.51 27.86 -32.25
CA GLN A 42 14.18 27.91 -30.82
C GLN A 42 12.68 27.74 -30.58
N LYS A 43 11.84 28.38 -31.40
CA LYS A 43 10.37 28.20 -31.33
C LYS A 43 9.95 26.75 -31.61
N SER A 44 10.58 26.10 -32.59
CA SER A 44 10.32 24.69 -32.89
C SER A 44 10.75 23.76 -31.75
N LEU A 45 11.89 24.03 -31.10
CA LEU A 45 12.35 23.28 -29.95
C LEU A 45 11.44 23.46 -28.72
N ASP A 46 11.02 24.69 -28.44
CA ASP A 46 10.09 24.98 -27.35
C ASP A 46 8.72 24.31 -27.57
N ALA A 47 8.23 24.30 -28.82
CA ALA A 47 6.98 23.61 -29.18
C ALA A 47 7.10 22.09 -29.04
N LEU A 48 8.22 21.51 -29.47
CA LEU A 48 8.49 20.08 -29.31
C LEU A 48 8.57 19.68 -27.83
N GLU A 49 9.18 20.53 -27.00
CA GLU A 49 9.31 20.24 -25.58
C GLU A 49 7.97 20.37 -24.85
N ALA A 50 7.15 21.36 -25.19
CA ALA A 50 5.78 21.47 -24.69
C ALA A 50 4.93 20.23 -25.04
N GLN A 51 5.04 19.71 -26.27
CA GLN A 51 4.36 18.47 -26.67
C GLN A 51 4.85 17.26 -25.85
N THR A 52 6.16 17.13 -25.68
CA THR A 52 6.77 16.04 -24.90
C THR A 52 6.33 16.07 -23.44
N GLN A 53 6.23 17.27 -22.86
CA GLN A 53 5.76 17.47 -21.48
C GLN A 53 4.28 17.10 -21.32
N SER A 54 3.42 17.52 -22.26
CA SER A 54 1.99 17.17 -22.25
C SER A 54 1.78 15.65 -22.33
N LEU A 55 2.53 14.97 -23.21
CA LEU A 55 2.49 13.51 -23.33
C LEU A 55 2.94 12.82 -22.02
N ARG A 56 4.03 13.31 -21.41
CA ARG A 56 4.53 12.78 -20.13
C ARG A 56 3.52 12.96 -19.01
N GLN A 57 2.87 14.12 -18.91
CA GLN A 57 1.83 14.38 -17.91
C GLN A 57 0.62 13.44 -18.09
N ALA A 58 0.17 13.23 -19.34
CA ALA A 58 -0.91 12.29 -19.63
C ALA A 58 -0.56 10.84 -19.24
N LEU A 59 0.66 10.39 -19.52
CA LEU A 59 1.15 9.07 -19.12
C LEU A 59 1.29 8.93 -17.60
N LEU A 60 1.69 10.00 -16.90
CA LEU A 60 1.76 10.00 -15.43
C LEU A 60 0.37 9.94 -14.80
N ALA A 61 -0.60 10.71 -15.31
CA ALA A 61 -1.98 10.68 -14.84
C ALA A 61 -2.58 9.27 -14.98
N LYS A 62 -2.42 8.65 -16.16
CA LYS A 62 -2.88 7.28 -16.41
C LYS A 62 -2.21 6.23 -15.51
N ASN A 63 -0.92 6.38 -15.22
CA ASN A 63 -0.21 5.47 -14.31
C ASN A 63 -0.58 5.66 -12.83
N GLN A 64 -1.01 6.86 -12.44
CA GLN A 64 -1.44 7.18 -11.07
C GLN A 64 -2.88 6.70 -10.79
N GLU A 65 -3.77 6.69 -11.80
CA GLU A 65 -5.13 6.15 -11.67
C GLU A 65 -5.15 4.68 -11.21
N CYS A 66 -4.13 3.90 -11.58
CA CYS A 66 -4.04 2.49 -11.20
C CYS A 66 -3.28 2.22 -9.90
N LYS A 67 -2.68 3.24 -9.24
CA LYS A 67 -1.75 3.03 -8.12
C LYS A 67 -2.02 3.97 -6.94
N ALA A 68 -2.22 3.39 -5.75
CA ALA A 68 -2.36 4.12 -4.48
C ALA A 68 -1.19 5.09 -4.16
N THR A 69 -0.05 4.95 -4.85
CA THR A 69 1.13 5.82 -4.73
C THR A 69 0.86 7.29 -5.05
N GLY A 70 -0.03 7.59 -6.02
CA GLY A 70 -0.33 8.97 -6.41
C GLY A 70 -0.93 9.80 -5.27
N ALA A 71 -1.92 9.23 -4.57
CA ALA A 71 -2.54 9.86 -3.40
C ALA A 71 -1.55 10.07 -2.25
N THR A 72 -0.67 9.09 -2.00
CA THR A 72 0.37 9.19 -0.96
C THR A 72 1.37 10.30 -1.27
N TYR A 73 1.86 10.40 -2.51
CA TYR A 73 2.84 11.40 -2.89
C TYR A 73 2.24 12.82 -2.88
N GLY A 74 1.00 12.97 -3.35
CA GLY A 74 0.26 14.22 -3.22
C GLY A 74 0.09 14.67 -1.77
N ARG A 75 -0.14 13.74 -0.83
CA ARG A 75 -0.19 14.04 0.60
C ARG A 75 1.15 14.55 1.14
N HIS A 76 2.27 13.91 0.77
CA HIS A 76 3.60 14.37 1.20
C HIS A 76 3.95 15.75 0.65
N PHE A 77 3.63 16.01 -0.62
CA PHE A 77 3.84 17.32 -1.23
C PHE A 77 3.03 18.42 -0.53
N LYS A 78 1.71 18.22 -0.33
CA LYS A 78 0.87 19.18 0.41
C LYS A 78 1.37 19.40 1.84
N GLY A 79 1.87 18.34 2.49
CA GLY A 79 2.47 18.42 3.81
C GLY A 79 3.73 19.30 3.84
N TYR A 80 4.61 19.16 2.85
CA TYR A 80 5.79 20.01 2.67
C TYR A 80 5.39 21.47 2.42
N GLU A 81 4.49 21.73 1.48
CA GLU A 81 4.08 23.08 1.10
C GLU A 81 3.46 23.84 2.28
N ALA A 82 2.53 23.20 3.00
CA ALA A 82 1.88 23.80 4.17
C ALA A 82 2.89 24.08 5.28
N TRP A 83 3.81 23.14 5.55
CA TRP A 83 4.83 23.33 6.58
C TRP A 83 5.80 24.45 6.21
N PHE A 84 6.33 24.45 4.99
CA PHE A 84 7.35 25.41 4.57
C PHE A 84 6.79 26.83 4.60
N THR A 85 5.56 27.02 4.12
CA THR A 85 4.87 28.31 4.16
C THR A 85 4.70 28.81 5.61
N ALA A 86 4.31 27.92 6.53
CA ALA A 86 4.16 28.28 7.93
C ALA A 86 5.51 28.61 8.61
N ASP A 87 6.56 27.85 8.32
CA ASP A 87 7.90 28.09 8.87
C ASP A 87 8.48 29.43 8.37
N GLN A 88 8.31 29.74 7.09
CA GLN A 88 8.78 31.01 6.52
C GLN A 88 7.98 32.21 7.05
N ALA A 89 6.67 32.07 7.26
CA ALA A 89 5.87 33.09 7.92
C ALA A 89 6.32 33.33 9.37
N ARG A 90 6.66 32.27 10.10
CA ARG A 90 7.21 32.35 11.47
C ARG A 90 8.57 33.07 11.48
N LEU A 91 9.47 32.77 10.54
CA LEU A 91 10.77 33.45 10.44
C LEU A 91 10.60 34.94 10.11
N ALA A 92 9.75 35.28 9.16
CA ALA A 92 9.46 36.66 8.79
C ALA A 92 8.86 37.48 9.96
N ALA A 93 8.09 36.83 10.85
CA ALA A 93 7.54 37.48 12.04
C ALA A 93 8.60 37.75 13.13
N ASN A 94 9.63 36.90 13.21
CA ASN A 94 10.61 36.92 14.30
C ASN A 94 11.90 37.66 13.94
N GLU A 95 12.25 37.76 12.67
CA GLU A 95 13.50 38.35 12.19
C GLU A 95 13.24 39.62 11.38
N HIS A 96 13.68 40.76 11.92
CA HIS A 96 13.50 42.04 11.25
C HIS A 96 14.29 42.10 9.93
N GLY A 97 13.60 42.32 8.81
CA GLY A 97 14.19 42.34 7.48
C GLY A 97 14.24 40.97 6.78
N TYR A 98 13.75 39.91 7.40
CA TYR A 98 13.64 38.59 6.75
C TYR A 98 12.50 38.58 5.72
N VAL A 99 12.80 38.13 4.50
CA VAL A 99 11.81 37.97 3.42
C VAL A 99 11.44 36.49 3.29
N ALA A 100 10.14 36.19 3.42
CA ALA A 100 9.64 34.83 3.31
C ALA A 100 9.96 34.20 1.94
N ILE A 101 10.58 33.03 1.96
CA ILE A 101 10.93 32.29 0.74
C ILE A 101 9.73 31.43 0.32
N PRO A 102 9.32 31.41 -0.95
CA PRO A 102 8.25 30.53 -1.42
C PRO A 102 8.64 29.05 -1.31
N SER A 103 7.65 28.17 -1.11
CA SER A 103 7.86 26.71 -1.05
C SER A 103 8.40 26.13 -2.37
N LEU A 104 8.07 26.75 -3.50
CA LEU A 104 8.50 26.39 -4.84
C LEU A 104 9.58 27.36 -5.38
N PRO A 105 10.47 26.92 -6.29
CA PRO A 105 10.71 25.52 -6.65
C PRO A 105 11.24 24.70 -5.48
N ILE A 106 11.06 23.37 -5.53
CA ILE A 106 11.65 22.45 -4.56
C ILE A 106 13.16 22.40 -4.81
N THR A 107 13.95 22.77 -3.81
CA THR A 107 15.42 22.69 -3.85
C THR A 107 15.96 21.82 -2.71
N PRO A 108 17.18 21.28 -2.83
CA PRO A 108 17.77 20.46 -1.77
C PRO A 108 17.81 21.16 -0.40
N ALA A 109 18.13 22.46 -0.35
CA ALA A 109 18.20 23.21 0.90
C ALA A 109 16.85 23.25 1.64
N LYS A 110 15.75 23.49 0.92
CA LYS A 110 14.39 23.50 1.50
C LYS A 110 14.00 22.11 2.01
N VAL A 111 14.33 21.08 1.26
CA VAL A 111 14.02 19.68 1.62
C VAL A 111 14.81 19.24 2.86
N VAL A 112 16.08 19.63 3.00
CA VAL A 112 16.89 19.33 4.19
C VAL A 112 16.22 19.86 5.46
N LEU A 113 15.76 21.12 5.45
CA LEU A 113 15.06 21.72 6.59
C LEU A 113 13.76 20.96 6.91
N PHE A 114 12.98 20.64 5.88
CA PHE A 114 11.74 19.90 6.06
C PHE A 114 11.96 18.49 6.61
N LEU A 115 12.95 17.76 6.11
CA LEU A 115 13.28 16.42 6.59
C LEU A 115 13.72 16.44 8.06
N ASN A 116 14.48 17.45 8.47
CA ASN A 116 14.87 17.61 9.86
C ASN A 116 13.65 17.84 10.78
N TYR A 117 12.69 18.65 10.33
CA TYR A 117 11.41 18.82 11.04
C TYR A 117 10.58 17.54 11.07
N GLU A 118 10.41 16.85 9.94
CA GLU A 118 9.60 15.63 9.84
C GLU A 118 10.08 14.52 10.77
N MET A 119 11.37 14.52 11.12
CA MET A 119 11.99 13.50 11.96
C MET A 119 12.05 13.87 13.45
N THR A 120 12.01 15.15 13.78
CA THR A 120 11.95 15.63 15.17
C THR A 120 10.53 15.73 15.68
N ARG A 121 9.55 15.89 14.78
CA ARG A 121 8.16 15.98 15.20
C ARG A 121 7.59 14.64 15.68
N PRO A 122 6.66 14.67 16.64
CA PRO A 122 5.82 13.53 16.95
C PRO A 122 4.98 13.08 15.75
N GLN A 123 4.70 11.78 15.65
CA GLN A 123 3.82 11.25 14.61
C GLN A 123 2.43 11.88 14.76
N LYS A 124 1.86 12.28 13.61
CA LYS A 124 0.47 12.77 13.50
C LYS A 124 -0.52 11.61 13.67
N ARG A 125 -0.58 11.04 14.88
CA ARG A 125 -1.64 10.14 15.32
C ARG A 125 -2.33 10.82 16.49
N LYS A 126 -3.61 11.14 16.34
CA LYS A 126 -4.42 11.54 17.49
C LYS A 126 -4.53 10.35 18.43
N LEU A 127 -4.12 10.52 19.68
CA LEU A 127 -4.49 9.57 20.72
C LEU A 127 -5.99 9.68 21.02
N SER A 128 -6.56 8.61 21.58
CA SER A 128 -7.96 8.57 22.00
C SER A 128 -8.27 9.59 23.09
N ASP A 129 -7.26 10.03 23.84
CA ASP A 129 -7.32 11.08 24.85
C ASP A 129 -7.01 12.49 24.30
N GLY A 130 -6.78 12.62 22.99
CA GLY A 130 -6.42 13.88 22.34
C GLY A 130 -4.95 14.29 22.47
N SER A 131 -4.10 13.51 23.16
CA SER A 131 -2.66 13.77 23.26
C SER A 131 -1.93 13.48 21.94
N GLU A 132 -0.70 13.99 21.81
CA GLU A 132 0.17 13.76 20.65
C GLU A 132 1.04 12.50 20.81
N SER A 133 1.35 11.83 19.70
CA SER A 133 2.16 10.60 19.72
C SER A 133 3.57 10.86 20.25
N THR A 134 4.04 10.07 21.21
CA THR A 134 5.43 10.16 21.69
C THR A 134 6.46 9.53 20.73
N SER A 135 6.01 8.88 19.65
CA SER A 135 6.90 8.28 18.65
C SER A 135 7.16 9.24 17.48
N THR A 136 8.39 9.29 16.99
CA THR A 136 8.79 10.06 15.80
C THR A 136 8.58 9.25 14.51
N CYS A 137 8.59 9.94 13.36
CA CYS A 137 8.58 9.29 12.05
C CYS A 137 9.82 8.39 11.86
N GLY A 138 9.65 7.25 11.17
CA GLY A 138 10.75 6.31 10.89
C GLY A 138 11.46 6.58 9.56
N HIS A 139 12.58 5.88 9.33
CA HIS A 139 13.40 6.02 8.11
C HIS A 139 12.61 5.86 6.81
N GLU A 140 11.72 4.86 6.71
CA GLU A 140 10.93 4.61 5.49
C GLU A 140 9.99 5.76 5.15
N HIS A 141 9.48 6.48 6.15
CA HIS A 141 8.66 7.69 5.93
C HIS A 141 9.49 8.80 5.30
N ALA A 142 10.68 9.08 5.83
CA ALA A 142 11.59 10.08 5.25
C ALA A 142 11.96 9.76 3.80
N LYS A 143 12.25 8.48 3.52
CA LYS A 143 12.55 8.00 2.16
C LYS A 143 11.36 8.18 1.20
N GLN A 144 10.14 7.94 1.66
CA GLN A 144 8.92 8.18 0.88
C GLN A 144 8.70 9.67 0.62
N VAL A 145 8.92 10.53 1.62
CA VAL A 145 8.86 12.00 1.47
C VAL A 145 9.85 12.48 0.42
N VAL A 146 11.13 12.07 0.49
CA VAL A 146 12.14 12.46 -0.52
C VAL A 146 11.72 12.01 -1.91
N SER A 147 11.22 10.78 -2.05
CA SER A 147 10.78 10.25 -3.35
C SER A 147 9.58 11.00 -3.91
N ALA A 148 8.64 11.41 -3.05
CA ALA A 148 7.49 12.21 -3.44
C ALA A 148 7.87 13.62 -3.90
N LEU A 149 8.75 14.28 -3.16
CA LEU A 149 9.25 15.62 -3.51
C LEU A 149 10.13 15.58 -4.77
N GLU A 150 10.93 14.52 -4.95
CA GLU A 150 11.73 14.32 -6.16
C GLU A 150 10.85 14.09 -7.38
N GLN A 151 9.76 13.32 -7.26
CA GLN A 151 8.81 13.16 -8.36
C GLN A 151 8.17 14.49 -8.73
N TYR A 152 7.72 15.28 -7.74
CA TYR A 152 7.15 16.60 -8.01
C TYR A 152 8.18 17.51 -8.70
N ARG A 153 9.40 17.62 -8.15
CA ARG A 153 10.50 18.41 -8.72
C ARG A 153 10.78 18.01 -10.16
N SER A 154 10.97 16.72 -10.42
CA SER A 154 11.26 16.23 -11.77
C SER A 154 10.14 16.54 -12.77
N ASN A 155 8.89 16.52 -12.33
CA ASN A 155 7.75 16.82 -13.20
C ASN A 155 7.65 18.31 -13.54
N HIS A 156 8.02 19.20 -12.61
CA HIS A 156 7.95 20.66 -12.78
C HIS A 156 9.31 21.30 -13.09
N ALA A 157 10.37 20.51 -13.33
CA ALA A 157 11.71 21.02 -13.58
C ALA A 157 11.78 22.00 -14.76
N HIS A 158 10.95 21.77 -15.78
CA HIS A 158 10.83 22.62 -16.96
C HIS A 158 10.30 24.04 -16.66
N GLU A 159 9.49 24.21 -15.61
CA GLU A 159 8.96 25.51 -15.18
C GLU A 159 10.04 26.38 -14.52
N TYR A 160 11.13 25.75 -14.05
CA TYR A 160 12.17 26.38 -13.25
C TYR A 160 13.58 26.25 -13.86
N ARG A 161 13.69 26.26 -15.21
CA ARG A 161 14.98 26.14 -15.92
C ARG A 161 16.03 27.17 -15.47
N GLY A 162 15.58 28.38 -15.10
CA GLY A 162 16.45 29.46 -14.61
C GLY A 162 16.99 29.26 -13.20
N VAL A 163 16.59 28.20 -12.49
CA VAL A 163 17.03 27.90 -11.12
C VAL A 163 17.87 26.63 -11.12
N PRO A 164 19.22 26.71 -11.12
CA PRO A 164 20.10 25.54 -11.20
C PRO A 164 19.82 24.50 -10.10
N GLU A 165 19.53 24.95 -8.88
CA GLU A 165 19.24 24.07 -7.74
C GLU A 165 17.98 23.23 -7.92
N ALA A 166 16.99 23.72 -8.69
CA ALA A 166 15.77 22.97 -8.98
C ALA A 166 16.01 21.85 -10.00
N GLN A 167 17.11 21.91 -10.75
CA GLN A 167 17.48 20.92 -11.78
C GLN A 167 18.26 19.74 -11.22
N VAL A 168 18.81 19.86 -10.01
CA VAL A 168 19.62 18.83 -9.36
C VAL A 168 18.74 17.80 -8.63
N ASN A 169 19.05 16.51 -8.79
CA ASN A 169 18.38 15.42 -8.07
C ASN A 169 18.54 15.59 -6.56
N LEU A 170 17.45 15.51 -5.79
CA LEU A 170 17.48 15.71 -4.34
C LEU A 170 18.48 14.76 -3.64
N ARG A 171 18.57 13.49 -4.06
CA ARG A 171 19.50 12.51 -3.44
C ARG A 171 20.95 12.69 -3.86
N SER A 172 21.26 13.55 -4.82
CA SER A 172 22.65 13.88 -5.12
C SER A 172 23.27 14.79 -4.05
N ASP A 173 22.45 15.60 -3.36
CA ASP A 173 22.87 16.44 -2.24
C ASP A 173 23.36 15.58 -1.07
N SER A 174 24.56 15.88 -0.58
CA SER A 174 25.20 15.13 0.51
C SER A 174 24.44 15.24 1.83
N ARG A 175 23.75 16.36 2.09
CA ARG A 175 23.00 16.61 3.32
C ARG A 175 21.76 15.73 3.39
N ILE A 176 21.05 15.54 2.28
CA ILE A 176 19.87 14.66 2.21
C ILE A 176 20.30 13.21 2.44
N ARG A 177 21.41 12.76 1.82
CA ARG A 177 21.96 11.41 2.04
C ARG A 177 22.43 11.20 3.47
N LEU A 178 23.07 12.20 4.08
CA LEU A 178 23.51 12.15 5.47
C LEU A 178 22.31 12.02 6.41
N LEU A 179 21.24 12.79 6.18
CA LEU A 179 19.99 12.68 6.93
C LEU A 179 19.34 11.30 6.77
N GLU A 180 19.14 10.80 5.55
CA GLU A 180 18.58 9.46 5.31
C GLU A 180 19.42 8.36 6.02
N SER A 181 20.75 8.49 6.00
CA SER A 181 21.68 7.55 6.66
C SER A 181 21.61 7.63 8.19
N SER A 182 21.56 8.83 8.75
CA SER A 182 21.37 9.06 10.19
C SER A 182 20.04 8.48 10.67
N PHE A 183 18.97 8.64 9.88
CA PHE A 183 17.67 8.06 10.22
C PHE A 183 17.68 6.53 10.20
N LYS A 184 18.40 5.94 9.23
CA LYS A 184 18.60 4.49 9.20
C LYS A 184 19.37 3.99 10.43
N ALA A 185 20.39 4.72 10.86
CA ALA A 185 21.19 4.36 12.03
C ALA A 185 20.40 4.46 13.35
N ASN A 186 19.47 5.41 13.46
CA ASN A 186 18.65 5.64 14.65
C ASN A 186 17.39 4.74 14.73
N GLU A 187 17.05 4.04 13.64
CA GLU A 187 15.86 3.19 13.55
C GLU A 187 15.81 2.08 14.63
N PRO A 188 16.92 1.37 14.96
CA PRO A 188 16.92 0.37 16.03
C PRO A 188 16.57 0.95 17.41
N GLU A 189 17.07 2.14 17.74
CA GLU A 189 16.73 2.81 19.00
C GLU A 189 15.26 3.25 19.03
N ARG A 190 14.73 3.75 17.91
CA ARG A 190 13.32 4.08 17.77
C ARG A 190 12.43 2.86 17.99
N ILE A 191 12.80 1.72 17.42
CA ILE A 191 12.11 0.43 17.61
C ILE A 191 12.18 -0.01 19.07
N LYS A 192 13.37 0.07 19.71
CA LYS A 192 13.54 -0.27 21.13
C LYS A 192 12.69 0.61 22.05
N LYS A 193 12.64 1.93 21.81
CA LYS A 193 11.75 2.86 22.53
C LYS A 193 10.28 2.52 22.31
N ALA A 194 9.88 2.22 21.07
CA ALA A 194 8.52 1.77 20.78
C ALA A 194 8.17 0.46 21.49
N HIS A 195 9.09 -0.50 21.59
CA HIS A 195 8.89 -1.75 22.33
C HIS A 195 8.79 -1.51 23.84
N ALA A 196 9.61 -0.63 24.40
CA ALA A 196 9.53 -0.25 25.80
C ALA A 196 8.19 0.42 26.12
N LEU A 197 7.71 1.33 25.26
CA LEU A 197 6.39 1.96 25.39
C LEU A 197 5.25 0.93 25.34
N LYS A 198 5.35 -0.09 24.48
CA LYS A 198 4.41 -1.22 24.45
C LYS A 198 4.44 -2.04 25.75
N ALA A 199 5.64 -2.32 26.27
CA ALA A 199 5.82 -3.11 27.49
C ALA A 199 5.34 -2.40 28.76
N VAL A 200 5.44 -1.07 28.84
CA VAL A 200 4.95 -0.26 29.97
C VAL A 200 3.42 -0.20 30.02
N GLY A 201 2.71 -0.76 29.02
CA GLY A 201 1.26 -0.87 29.06
C GLY A 201 0.52 0.47 28.94
N THR A 202 1.23 1.56 28.63
CA THR A 202 0.61 2.87 28.36
C THR A 202 -0.21 2.86 27.07
N ARG A 203 -0.25 1.73 26.36
CA ARG A 203 -1.21 1.43 25.30
C ARG A 203 -1.18 -0.04 24.92
N ALA A 204 -2.32 -0.72 25.04
CA ALA A 204 -2.60 -1.79 24.10
C ALA A 204 -2.87 -1.11 22.74
N ASP A 205 -2.20 -1.56 21.66
CA ASP A 205 -2.57 -1.21 20.27
C ASP A 205 -3.92 -1.87 19.87
N THR A 206 -4.67 -2.40 20.84
CA THR A 206 -5.83 -3.28 20.70
C THR A 206 -6.91 -2.94 21.74
N TYR A 207 -8.04 -3.64 21.66
CA TYR A 207 -9.13 -3.59 22.62
C TYR A 207 -8.68 -4.07 24.01
N ASP A 208 -9.19 -3.46 25.07
CA ASP A 208 -9.24 -4.11 26.38
C ASP A 208 -10.31 -5.24 26.40
N ASP A 209 -10.27 -6.11 27.41
CA ASP A 209 -11.19 -7.26 27.51
C ASP A 209 -12.67 -6.84 27.50
N SER A 210 -12.99 -5.69 28.12
CA SER A 210 -14.36 -5.18 28.19
C SER A 210 -14.83 -4.65 26.83
N GLN A 211 -13.97 -3.92 26.13
CA GLN A 211 -14.19 -3.41 24.79
C GLN A 211 -14.36 -4.55 23.79
N LEU A 212 -13.47 -5.54 23.84
CA LEU A 212 -13.54 -6.71 22.97
C LEU A 212 -14.82 -7.51 23.22
N THR A 213 -15.19 -7.71 24.50
CA THR A 213 -16.43 -8.40 24.87
C THR A 213 -17.65 -7.63 24.37
N ASN A 214 -17.70 -6.31 24.54
CA ASN A 214 -18.80 -5.48 24.07
C ASN A 214 -18.95 -5.56 22.54
N LEU A 215 -17.84 -5.46 21.80
CA LEU A 215 -17.85 -5.60 20.33
C LEU A 215 -18.30 -7.00 19.90
N ALA A 216 -17.73 -8.05 20.50
CA ALA A 216 -18.04 -9.44 20.16
C ALA A 216 -19.49 -9.82 20.49
N THR A 217 -20.11 -9.22 21.51
CA THR A 217 -21.48 -9.53 21.93
C THR A 217 -22.54 -8.68 21.24
N THR A 218 -22.17 -7.54 20.63
CA THR A 218 -23.11 -6.67 19.91
C THR A 218 -23.84 -7.44 18.81
N GLY A 219 -23.12 -8.26 18.05
CA GLY A 219 -23.70 -9.07 16.98
C GLY A 219 -24.70 -10.14 17.44
N LEU A 220 -24.69 -10.53 18.71
CA LEU A 220 -25.62 -11.53 19.27
C LEU A 220 -27.04 -10.96 19.47
N LYS A 221 -27.20 -9.63 19.47
CA LYS A 221 -28.49 -8.96 19.65
C LYS A 221 -29.21 -8.68 18.32
N THR A 222 -28.55 -8.94 17.20
CA THR A 222 -29.06 -8.70 15.85
C THR A 222 -30.27 -9.58 15.54
N ARG A 223 -31.24 -9.04 14.79
CA ARG A 223 -32.44 -9.76 14.36
C ARG A 223 -32.51 -9.85 12.84
N GLY A 224 -33.17 -10.91 12.34
CA GLY A 224 -33.35 -11.17 10.92
C GLY A 224 -32.27 -12.12 10.37
N PRO A 225 -32.63 -13.14 9.56
CA PRO A 225 -31.70 -14.21 9.17
C PRO A 225 -30.38 -13.71 8.56
N THR A 226 -30.48 -12.85 7.54
CA THR A 226 -29.32 -12.30 6.83
C THR A 226 -28.44 -11.42 7.73
N ALA A 227 -29.07 -10.61 8.58
CA ALA A 227 -28.35 -9.73 9.50
C ALA A 227 -27.65 -10.53 10.60
N ILE A 228 -28.28 -11.59 11.11
CA ILE A 228 -27.66 -12.51 12.07
C ILE A 228 -26.43 -13.17 11.45
N TRP A 229 -26.52 -13.69 10.23
CA TRP A 229 -25.37 -14.30 9.55
C TRP A 229 -24.21 -13.31 9.37
N ARG A 230 -24.49 -12.07 8.91
CA ARG A 230 -23.47 -11.00 8.79
C ARG A 230 -22.85 -10.68 10.15
N ALA A 231 -23.66 -10.59 11.20
CA ALA A 231 -23.19 -10.32 12.55
C ALA A 231 -22.29 -11.45 13.09
N MET A 232 -22.63 -12.71 12.82
CA MET A 232 -21.80 -13.85 13.23
C MET A 232 -20.49 -13.89 12.43
N ARG A 233 -20.52 -13.52 11.15
CA ARG A 233 -19.32 -13.37 10.32
C ARG A 233 -18.38 -12.31 10.88
N ASP A 234 -18.89 -11.11 11.12
CA ASP A 234 -18.08 -9.99 11.62
C ASP A 234 -17.51 -10.30 13.01
N ARG A 235 -18.32 -10.93 13.88
CA ARG A 235 -17.87 -11.44 15.18
C ARG A 235 -16.76 -12.47 15.04
N ALA A 236 -16.93 -13.46 14.15
CA ALA A 236 -15.94 -14.50 13.93
C ALA A 236 -14.63 -13.94 13.37
N MET A 237 -14.71 -13.00 12.42
CA MET A 237 -13.54 -12.32 11.86
C MET A 237 -12.80 -11.49 12.92
N LEU A 238 -13.53 -10.75 13.77
CA LEU A 238 -12.96 -10.00 14.89
C LEU A 238 -12.20 -10.92 15.84
N LEU A 239 -12.86 -11.95 16.38
CA LEU A 239 -12.27 -12.83 17.40
C LEU A 239 -11.15 -13.71 16.84
N THR A 240 -11.24 -14.11 15.57
CA THR A 240 -10.17 -14.84 14.90
C THR A 240 -8.94 -13.94 14.77
N SER A 241 -9.11 -12.71 14.26
CA SER A 241 -8.01 -11.77 14.04
C SER A 241 -7.34 -11.37 15.37
N THR A 242 -8.10 -11.19 16.46
CA THR A 242 -7.55 -10.83 17.77
C THR A 242 -6.86 -12.02 18.47
N SER A 243 -7.36 -13.24 18.31
CA SER A 243 -6.79 -14.43 18.97
C SER A 243 -5.54 -14.98 18.30
N THR A 244 -5.44 -14.87 16.97
CA THR A 244 -4.32 -15.45 16.21
C THR A 244 -3.38 -14.41 15.60
N ALA A 245 -3.63 -13.13 15.87
CA ALA A 245 -2.98 -11.99 15.22
C ALA A 245 -3.07 -12.03 13.68
N PHE A 246 -4.15 -12.62 13.15
CA PHE A 246 -4.42 -12.70 11.72
C PHE A 246 -4.68 -11.30 11.17
N ARG A 247 -3.97 -10.92 10.11
CA ARG A 247 -4.12 -9.60 9.49
C ARG A 247 -5.40 -9.56 8.65
N GLY A 248 -5.99 -8.37 8.52
CA GLY A 248 -7.20 -8.18 7.73
C GLY A 248 -7.11 -8.67 6.28
N ASP A 249 -5.94 -8.56 5.62
CA ASP A 249 -5.72 -9.16 4.29
C ASP A 249 -5.88 -10.68 4.33
N SER A 250 -5.13 -11.35 5.21
CA SER A 250 -5.18 -12.80 5.39
C SER A 250 -6.56 -13.29 5.83
N SER A 251 -7.24 -12.55 6.72
CA SER A 251 -8.59 -12.88 7.16
C SER A 251 -9.57 -12.90 5.97
N ARG A 252 -9.53 -11.90 5.09
CA ARG A 252 -10.47 -11.82 3.95
C ARG A 252 -10.26 -12.96 2.94
N SER A 253 -9.02 -13.40 2.76
CA SER A 253 -8.67 -14.49 1.85
C SER A 253 -8.76 -15.90 2.47
N LEU A 254 -9.07 -16.01 3.77
CA LEU A 254 -9.10 -17.30 4.47
C LEU A 254 -10.18 -18.23 3.90
N LEU A 255 -9.77 -19.41 3.42
CA LEU A 255 -10.66 -20.43 2.87
C LEU A 255 -11.06 -21.46 3.93
N TRP A 256 -12.12 -22.22 3.65
CA TRP A 256 -12.54 -23.32 4.53
C TRP A 256 -11.50 -24.42 4.61
N SER A 257 -10.78 -24.66 3.51
CA SER A 257 -9.67 -25.63 3.44
C SER A 257 -8.45 -25.23 4.25
N ASP A 258 -8.30 -23.94 4.57
CA ASP A 258 -7.14 -23.43 5.31
C ASP A 258 -7.24 -23.72 6.81
N MET A 259 -8.36 -24.31 7.25
CA MET A 259 -8.65 -24.61 8.64
C MET A 259 -8.53 -26.10 8.92
N TYR A 260 -7.72 -26.45 9.91
CA TYR A 260 -7.61 -27.82 10.40
C TYR A 260 -7.40 -27.83 11.90
N CYS A 261 -7.78 -28.94 12.54
CA CYS A 261 -7.56 -29.12 13.95
C CYS A 261 -6.30 -29.96 14.18
N CYS A 262 -5.42 -29.51 15.07
CA CYS A 262 -4.22 -30.25 15.43
C CYS A 262 -4.00 -30.28 16.95
N ASP A 263 -3.16 -31.21 17.40
CA ASP A 263 -2.79 -31.32 18.80
C ASP A 263 -1.43 -30.65 19.02
N VAL A 264 -1.43 -29.55 19.78
CA VAL A 264 -0.24 -28.76 20.08
C VAL A 264 0.32 -29.18 21.44
N PRO A 265 1.62 -29.52 21.55
CA PRO A 265 2.22 -29.87 22.83
C PRO A 265 2.25 -28.65 23.75
N MET A 266 1.83 -28.81 25.00
CA MET A 266 1.84 -27.74 25.99
C MET A 266 2.69 -28.09 27.20
N ASN A 267 4.00 -27.87 27.04
CA ASN A 267 5.02 -28.23 28.04
C ASN A 267 4.75 -27.67 29.45
N ALA A 268 4.05 -26.55 29.55
CA ALA A 268 3.67 -25.94 30.83
C ALA A 268 2.67 -26.76 31.66
N LYS A 269 1.92 -27.69 31.05
CA LYS A 269 0.97 -28.58 31.76
C LYS A 269 1.57 -29.93 32.18
N GLY A 270 2.77 -30.26 31.70
CA GLY A 270 3.40 -31.55 31.93
C GLY A 270 4.00 -32.13 30.65
N ARG A 271 4.92 -33.10 30.82
CA ARG A 271 5.59 -33.74 29.69
C ARG A 271 4.60 -34.62 28.94
N GLY A 272 4.34 -34.32 27.67
CA GLY A 272 3.47 -35.11 26.79
C GLY A 272 2.01 -34.64 26.75
N GLU A 273 1.62 -33.66 27.56
CA GLU A 273 0.29 -33.06 27.51
C GLU A 273 0.09 -32.26 26.22
N LYS A 274 -1.03 -32.51 25.53
CA LYS A 274 -1.39 -31.84 24.28
C LYS A 274 -2.72 -31.12 24.42
N ILE A 275 -2.87 -30.02 23.69
CA ILE A 275 -4.13 -29.27 23.60
C ILE A 275 -4.56 -29.20 22.14
N ARG A 276 -5.86 -29.44 21.93
CA ARG A 276 -6.49 -29.26 20.63
C ARG A 276 -6.54 -27.78 20.27
N ALA A 277 -5.91 -27.42 19.16
CA ALA A 277 -5.97 -26.11 18.54
C ALA A 277 -6.76 -26.20 17.22
N LEU A 278 -7.39 -25.09 16.85
CA LEU A 278 -7.81 -24.84 15.47
C LEU A 278 -6.69 -24.03 14.82
N THR A 279 -6.07 -24.57 13.79
CA THR A 279 -5.01 -23.90 13.04
C THR A 279 -5.55 -23.34 11.74
N LEU A 280 -5.11 -22.14 11.42
CA LEU A 280 -5.42 -21.39 10.20
C LEU A 280 -4.14 -21.23 9.39
N ILE A 281 -4.22 -21.47 8.10
CA ILE A 281 -3.10 -21.29 7.18
C ILE A 281 -3.18 -19.88 6.56
N ALA A 282 -2.05 -19.18 6.49
CA ALA A 282 -1.87 -17.98 5.68
C ALA A 282 -0.69 -18.16 4.73
N ASP A 283 -0.95 -18.09 3.43
CA ASP A 283 0.06 -18.19 2.36
C ASP A 283 0.45 -16.82 1.77
N SER A 284 -0.37 -15.80 1.98
CA SER A 284 -0.36 -14.54 1.23
C SER A 284 -0.16 -13.30 2.12
N SER A 285 0.77 -13.37 3.07
CA SER A 285 1.08 -12.20 3.91
C SER A 285 1.95 -11.18 3.15
N LYS A 286 1.70 -9.87 3.34
CA LYS A 286 2.46 -8.76 2.71
C LYS A 286 3.99 -8.82 2.94
N VAL A 287 4.44 -9.55 3.95
CA VAL A 287 5.86 -9.72 4.30
C VAL A 287 6.43 -11.05 3.80
N ASN A 288 5.58 -11.96 3.30
CA ASN A 288 5.96 -13.26 2.78
C ASN A 288 6.51 -13.15 1.35
N THR A 289 7.73 -12.64 1.23
CA THR A 289 8.45 -12.58 -0.05
C THR A 289 8.97 -13.94 -0.50
N THR A 290 8.99 -14.93 0.39
CA THR A 290 9.58 -16.26 0.19
C THR A 290 8.54 -17.36 -0.08
N GLY A 291 7.23 -17.07 -0.01
CA GLY A 291 6.17 -18.07 -0.18
C GLY A 291 6.06 -19.09 0.97
N HIS A 292 6.50 -18.71 2.17
CA HIS A 292 6.37 -19.51 3.38
C HIS A 292 4.91 -19.64 3.82
N VAL A 293 4.49 -20.82 4.27
CA VAL A 293 3.13 -21.05 4.77
C VAL A 293 3.14 -20.78 6.28
N ASP A 294 2.41 -19.75 6.71
CA ASP A 294 2.34 -19.38 8.12
C ASP A 294 1.14 -20.07 8.79
N GLU A 295 1.40 -20.77 9.89
CA GLU A 295 0.38 -21.45 10.69
C GLU A 295 -0.01 -20.61 11.92
N HIS A 296 -1.30 -20.37 12.08
CA HIS A 296 -1.88 -19.53 13.13
C HIS A 296 -2.86 -20.33 13.98
N GLY A 297 -2.48 -20.67 15.21
CA GLY A 297 -3.29 -21.48 16.12
C GLY A 297 -4.22 -20.66 17.02
N ALA A 298 -5.49 -21.06 17.08
CA ALA A 298 -6.49 -20.59 18.02
C ALA A 298 -6.84 -21.69 19.05
N PHE A 299 -6.96 -21.30 20.31
CA PHE A 299 -7.41 -22.18 21.39
C PHE A 299 -8.81 -21.80 21.88
N ARG A 300 -9.49 -22.73 22.55
CA ARG A 300 -10.76 -22.42 23.21
C ARG A 300 -10.52 -21.43 24.35
N HIS A 301 -11.21 -20.30 24.29
CA HIS A 301 -11.19 -19.31 25.35
C HIS A 301 -12.10 -19.74 26.52
N LEU A 302 -11.72 -19.40 27.76
CA LEU A 302 -12.52 -19.72 28.95
C LEU A 302 -13.83 -18.93 28.99
N CYS A 303 -13.79 -17.65 28.63
CA CYS A 303 -14.97 -16.82 28.38
C CYS A 303 -15.51 -17.11 26.97
N VAL A 304 -16.74 -17.62 26.90
CA VAL A 304 -17.38 -18.11 25.66
C VAL A 304 -17.67 -16.98 24.67
N GLU A 305 -17.92 -15.79 25.19
CA GLU A 305 -18.16 -14.56 24.44
C GLU A 305 -16.93 -14.11 23.65
N LEU A 306 -15.73 -14.54 24.07
CA LEU A 306 -14.45 -14.23 23.45
C LEU A 306 -13.84 -15.44 22.71
N CYS A 307 -14.53 -16.57 22.65
CA CYS A 307 -13.99 -17.78 22.04
C CYS A 307 -14.00 -17.69 20.50
N PRO A 308 -12.84 -17.69 19.83
CA PRO A 308 -12.77 -17.61 18.36
C PRO A 308 -13.35 -18.87 17.69
N ILE A 309 -13.08 -20.04 18.26
CA ILE A 309 -13.64 -21.32 17.78
C ILE A 309 -15.17 -21.32 17.89
N GLY A 310 -15.69 -20.83 19.02
CA GLY A 310 -17.14 -20.69 19.21
C GLY A 310 -17.76 -19.68 18.23
N ALA A 311 -17.03 -18.62 17.88
CA ALA A 311 -17.47 -17.65 16.89
C ALA A 311 -17.55 -18.22 15.48
N LEU A 312 -16.54 -18.98 15.05
CA LEU A 312 -16.57 -19.70 13.77
C LEU A 312 -17.70 -20.73 13.73
N ALA A 313 -17.92 -21.47 14.82
CA ALA A 313 -19.04 -22.40 14.91
C ALA A 313 -20.40 -21.70 14.76
N LEU A 314 -20.60 -20.54 15.40
CA LEU A 314 -21.82 -19.74 15.25
C LEU A 314 -21.99 -19.16 13.84
N LEU A 315 -20.89 -18.79 13.17
CA LEU A 315 -20.92 -18.39 11.76
C LEU A 315 -21.44 -19.52 10.87
N PHE A 316 -20.86 -20.72 10.97
CA PHE A 316 -21.32 -21.88 10.19
C PHE A 316 -22.76 -22.28 10.54
N PHE A 317 -23.13 -22.22 11.82
CA PHE A 317 -24.51 -22.45 12.24
C PHE A 317 -25.47 -21.44 11.60
N ALA A 318 -25.14 -20.15 11.65
CA ALA A 318 -25.95 -19.11 11.02
C ALA A 318 -26.05 -19.31 9.50
N HIS A 319 -24.95 -19.73 8.86
CA HIS A 319 -24.91 -20.00 7.43
C HIS A 319 -25.83 -21.17 7.03
N PHE A 320 -25.68 -22.32 7.66
CA PHE A 320 -26.43 -23.53 7.27
C PHE A 320 -27.86 -23.56 7.81
N HIS A 321 -28.10 -23.07 9.03
CA HIS A 321 -29.39 -23.26 9.70
C HIS A 321 -30.23 -21.99 9.78
N ILE A 322 -29.64 -20.79 9.78
CA ILE A 322 -30.42 -19.54 9.89
C ILE A 322 -30.78 -19.01 8.50
N ILE A 323 -29.82 -18.92 7.58
CA ILE A 323 -30.09 -18.48 6.20
C ILE A 323 -30.35 -19.64 5.22
N ASN A 324 -30.36 -20.88 5.72
CA ASN A 324 -30.59 -22.10 4.94
C ASN A 324 -29.71 -22.14 3.67
N SER A 325 -28.40 -21.98 3.83
CA SER A 325 -27.45 -22.26 2.76
C SER A 325 -27.32 -23.76 2.53
N LEU A 326 -27.04 -24.14 1.29
CA LEU A 326 -26.77 -25.53 0.95
C LEU A 326 -25.44 -25.96 1.60
N VAL A 327 -25.43 -27.17 2.15
CA VAL A 327 -24.19 -27.80 2.60
C VAL A 327 -23.42 -28.20 1.34
N PRO A 328 -22.14 -27.79 1.18
CA PRO A 328 -21.34 -28.20 0.05
C PRO A 328 -21.21 -29.71 -0.03
N ASN A 329 -20.98 -30.21 -1.23
CA ASN A 329 -20.66 -31.61 -1.39
C ASN A 329 -19.24 -31.85 -0.89
N PHE A 330 -19.09 -32.69 0.15
CA PHE A 330 -17.80 -33.08 0.70
C PHE A 330 -17.18 -34.31 -0.01
N THR A 331 -17.81 -34.82 -1.07
CA THR A 331 -17.19 -35.86 -1.90
C THR A 331 -16.14 -35.26 -2.81
N ILE A 332 -15.03 -35.99 -2.99
CA ILE A 332 -13.97 -35.62 -3.92
C ILE A 332 -14.41 -35.98 -5.33
N ASP A 333 -14.31 -35.04 -6.26
CA ASP A 333 -14.58 -35.25 -7.68
C ASP A 333 -13.28 -35.59 -8.41
N PHE A 334 -13.11 -36.85 -8.82
CA PHE A 334 -11.94 -37.31 -9.56
C PHE A 334 -12.11 -37.23 -11.08
N ASP A 335 -13.30 -36.85 -11.56
CA ASP A 335 -13.59 -36.75 -12.99
C ASP A 335 -13.15 -35.40 -13.58
N ASP A 336 -12.88 -34.40 -12.72
CA ASP A 336 -12.35 -33.10 -13.12
C ASP A 336 -10.88 -33.21 -13.58
N PRO A 337 -10.59 -33.05 -14.88
CA PRO A 337 -9.24 -33.24 -15.43
C PRO A 337 -8.24 -32.18 -14.95
N GLU A 338 -8.69 -31.04 -14.43
CA GLU A 338 -7.80 -29.98 -13.92
C GLU A 338 -7.14 -30.37 -12.59
N TYR A 339 -7.74 -31.28 -11.82
CA TYR A 339 -7.29 -31.63 -10.47
C TYR A 339 -6.64 -33.03 -10.37
N GLY A 340 -6.68 -33.80 -11.46
CA GLY A 340 -5.97 -35.06 -11.62
C GLY A 340 -6.16 -36.04 -10.46
N GLN A 341 -5.08 -36.68 -10.01
CA GLN A 341 -5.11 -37.70 -8.95
C GLN A 341 -5.58 -37.18 -7.58
N TYR A 342 -5.57 -35.87 -7.36
CA TYR A 342 -5.96 -35.29 -6.08
C TYR A 342 -7.47 -35.08 -5.97
N GLY A 343 -8.15 -34.98 -7.11
CA GLY A 343 -9.57 -34.70 -7.24
C GLY A 343 -9.96 -33.30 -6.76
N ARG A 344 -10.99 -32.73 -7.39
CA ARG A 344 -11.55 -31.44 -7.04
C ARG A 344 -12.37 -31.54 -5.76
N ARG A 345 -12.30 -30.49 -4.95
CA ARG A 345 -13.07 -30.32 -3.71
C ARG A 345 -13.70 -28.94 -3.73
N GLU A 346 -15.01 -28.85 -3.94
CA GLU A 346 -15.69 -27.55 -4.07
C GLU A 346 -15.45 -26.67 -2.83
N TRP A 347 -15.38 -27.27 -1.64
CA TRP A 347 -15.20 -26.51 -0.40
C TRP A 347 -13.81 -25.89 -0.24
N TYR A 348 -12.83 -26.22 -1.08
CA TYR A 348 -11.50 -25.60 -1.04
C TYR A 348 -11.52 -24.16 -1.55
N GLU A 349 -12.55 -23.78 -2.30
CA GLU A 349 -12.67 -22.43 -2.88
C GLU A 349 -13.60 -21.51 -2.08
N LEU A 350 -14.12 -21.98 -0.94
CA LEU A 350 -15.09 -21.26 -0.14
C LEU A 350 -14.40 -20.35 0.86
N PHE A 351 -14.70 -19.06 0.81
CA PHE A 351 -14.22 -18.06 1.76
C PHE A 351 -14.95 -18.18 3.10
N THR A 352 -14.16 -18.17 4.17
CA THR A 352 -14.66 -18.22 5.56
C THR A 352 -15.46 -16.98 5.89
N PHE A 353 -14.93 -15.78 5.58
CA PHE A 353 -15.61 -14.51 5.88
C PHE A 353 -16.20 -13.86 4.63
N SER A 354 -16.99 -14.60 3.85
CA SER A 354 -17.58 -14.09 2.60
C SER A 354 -18.70 -13.05 2.82
N THR A 355 -18.92 -12.21 1.80
CA THR A 355 -20.10 -11.34 1.69
C THR A 355 -21.24 -11.99 0.89
N SER A 356 -20.96 -13.07 0.16
CA SER A 356 -21.94 -13.79 -0.65
C SER A 356 -22.44 -15.06 0.07
N LYS A 357 -23.70 -15.43 -0.20
CA LYS A 357 -24.31 -16.64 0.40
C LYS A 357 -23.68 -17.93 -0.11
N ASP A 358 -23.10 -17.93 -1.30
CA ASP A 358 -22.39 -19.09 -1.86
C ASP A 358 -20.95 -19.23 -1.34
N CYS A 359 -20.48 -18.28 -0.53
CA CYS A 359 -19.10 -18.20 -0.04
C CYS A 359 -18.01 -18.15 -1.13
N LYS A 360 -18.35 -17.93 -2.41
CA LYS A 360 -17.38 -17.91 -3.52
C LYS A 360 -16.74 -16.54 -3.77
N ARG A 361 -17.10 -15.52 -2.97
CA ARG A 361 -16.57 -14.16 -3.11
C ARG A 361 -15.76 -13.74 -1.91
N GLU A 362 -14.52 -13.33 -2.15
CA GLU A 362 -13.67 -12.69 -1.15
C GLU A 362 -14.32 -11.39 -0.64
N MET A 363 -14.17 -11.10 0.65
CA MET A 363 -14.60 -9.82 1.21
C MET A 363 -13.69 -8.68 0.73
N GLN A 364 -14.28 -7.56 0.29
CA GLN A 364 -13.54 -6.36 -0.09
C GLN A 364 -13.38 -5.40 1.09
N TYR A 365 -12.33 -4.56 1.08
CA TYR A 365 -12.13 -3.56 2.13
C TYR A 365 -13.28 -2.56 2.31
N ALA A 366 -13.99 -2.25 1.23
CA ALA A 366 -15.12 -1.32 1.24
C ALA A 366 -16.45 -1.99 1.61
N SER A 367 -16.47 -3.31 1.88
CA SER A 367 -17.72 -3.96 2.29
C SER A 367 -18.18 -3.39 3.63
N GLU A 368 -19.43 -2.94 3.69
CA GLU A 368 -20.03 -2.36 4.88
C GLU A 368 -19.97 -3.35 6.05
N TRP A 369 -19.24 -2.97 7.09
CA TRP A 369 -19.43 -3.49 8.44
C TRP A 369 -20.78 -2.99 8.94
N LEU A 370 -21.51 -3.83 9.70
CA LEU A 370 -22.85 -3.52 10.19
C LEU A 370 -23.00 -2.06 10.66
N SER A 371 -23.78 -1.28 9.89
CA SER A 371 -24.39 -0.01 10.28
C SER A 371 -25.66 -0.24 11.09
#